data_AF-A0A437QEK3-F1
#
_entry.id   AF-A0A437QEK3-F1
#
_cell.length_a   1.000
_cell.length_b   1.000
_cell.length_c   1.000
_cell.angle_alpha   90.00
_cell.angle_beta   90.00
_cell.angle_gamma   90.00
#
_symmetry.space_group_name_H-M   'P 1'
#
loop_
_entity.id
_entity.type
_entity.pdbx_description
1 polymer ?
#
loop_
_entity_poly.entity_id
_entity_poly.type
_entity_poly.pdbx_seq_one_letter_code
_entity_poly.pdbx_strand_id
1 'polypeptide(L)'
;MATPLPRITARVDVDTQDLLTKAAALAGMSSINSFVLNAAIEKAQQIIEREQALKLNQADAVLLMEALDNPAVANAKLKLASERYESKTQ
;
A
#
# COMPACT_ATOMS: atom_id res chain seq x y z
N MET A 1 -29.91 -9.81 8.52
CA MET A 1 -30.09 -8.94 7.33
C MET A 1 -28.74 -8.79 6.68
N ALA A 2 -28.48 -9.43 5.53
CA ALA A 2 -27.20 -9.32 4.84
C ALA A 2 -27.14 -7.97 4.12
N THR A 3 -26.18 -7.12 4.49
CA THR A 3 -25.96 -5.82 3.84
C THR A 3 -25.50 -6.06 2.40
N PRO A 4 -26.12 -5.45 1.38
CA PRO A 4 -25.67 -5.61 0.00
C PRO A 4 -24.26 -5.02 -0.15
N LEU A 5 -23.39 -5.76 -0.84
CA LEU A 5 -22.02 -5.33 -1.09
C LEU A 5 -21.98 -4.00 -1.87
N PRO A 6 -21.02 -3.11 -1.56
CA PRO A 6 -20.86 -1.85 -2.28
C PRO A 6 -20.49 -2.09 -3.74
N ARG A 7 -20.98 -1.22 -4.64
CA ARG A 7 -20.76 -1.29 -6.10
C ARG A 7 -19.83 -0.19 -6.56
N ILE A 8 -18.90 -0.52 -7.45
CA ILE A 8 -18.05 0.44 -8.16
C ILE A 8 -18.73 0.82 -9.47
N THR A 9 -18.96 2.12 -9.69
CA THR A 9 -19.51 2.66 -10.95
C THR A 9 -18.69 3.88 -11.38
N ALA A 10 -18.38 3.97 -12.66
CA ALA A 10 -17.66 5.09 -13.25
C ALA A 10 -18.22 5.37 -14.65
N ARG A 11 -18.30 6.65 -15.02
CA ARG A 11 -18.59 7.05 -16.40
C ARG A 11 -17.27 7.09 -17.17
N VAL A 12 -17.28 6.53 -18.36
CA VAL A 12 -16.15 6.52 -19.29
C VAL A 12 -16.60 7.13 -20.61
N ASP A 13 -15.69 7.82 -21.29
CA ASP A 13 -15.90 8.24 -22.67
C ASP A 13 -15.70 7.06 -23.64
N VAL A 14 -15.99 7.30 -24.92
CA VAL A 14 -15.89 6.28 -25.97
C VAL A 14 -14.46 5.77 -26.14
N ASP A 15 -13.47 6.66 -26.08
CA ASP A 15 -12.06 6.31 -26.26
C ASP A 15 -11.56 5.40 -25.15
N THR A 16 -11.94 5.71 -23.90
CA THR A 16 -11.64 4.88 -22.72
C THR A 16 -12.36 3.54 -22.81
N GLN A 17 -13.64 3.53 -23.23
CA GLN A 17 -14.38 2.29 -23.41
C GLN A 17 -13.71 1.37 -24.44
N ASP A 18 -13.28 1.92 -25.58
CA ASP A 18 -12.60 1.17 -26.63
C ASP A 18 -11.24 0.63 -26.17
N LEU A 19 -10.48 1.45 -25.45
CA LEU A 19 -9.20 1.06 -24.86
C LEU A 19 -9.38 -0.14 -23.91
N LEU A 20 -10.32 -0.03 -22.96
CA LEU A 20 -10.60 -1.08 -21.99
C LEU A 20 -11.15 -2.35 -22.64
N THR A 21 -11.96 -2.21 -23.69
CA THR A 21 -12.47 -3.36 -24.47
C THR A 21 -11.33 -4.12 -25.14
N LYS A 22 -10.43 -3.40 -25.83
CA LYS A 22 -9.26 -4.01 -26.47
C LYS A 22 -8.34 -4.67 -25.44
N ALA A 23 -8.06 -4.01 -24.33
CA ALA A 23 -7.23 -4.56 -23.26
C ALA A 23 -7.86 -5.81 -22.63
N ALA A 24 -9.18 -5.80 -22.38
CA ALA A 24 -9.90 -6.96 -21.87
C ALA A 24 -9.81 -8.16 -22.82
N ALA A 25 -9.99 -7.94 -24.12
CA ALA A 25 -9.87 -8.98 -25.14
C ALA A 25 -8.45 -9.58 -25.19
N LEU A 26 -7.41 -8.74 -25.14
CA LEU A 26 -6.01 -9.19 -25.11
C LEU A 26 -5.67 -9.95 -23.83
N ALA A 27 -6.24 -9.56 -22.69
CA ALA A 27 -6.09 -10.25 -21.41
C ALA A 27 -6.94 -11.53 -21.30
N GLY A 28 -7.70 -11.90 -22.34
CA GLY A 28 -8.58 -13.07 -22.33
C GLY A 28 -9.80 -12.94 -21.41
N MET A 29 -10.19 -11.71 -21.06
CA MET A 29 -11.32 -11.45 -20.17
C MET A 29 -12.61 -11.22 -20.97
N SER A 30 -13.69 -11.83 -20.52
CA SER A 30 -14.99 -11.80 -21.21
C SER A 30 -15.76 -10.49 -21.06
N SER A 31 -15.35 -9.59 -20.15
CA SER A 31 -16.03 -8.30 -19.96
C SER A 31 -15.09 -7.19 -19.49
N ILE A 32 -15.43 -5.95 -19.84
CA ILE A 32 -14.77 -4.73 -19.35
C ILE A 32 -14.83 -4.66 -17.83
N ASN A 33 -15.96 -5.03 -17.21
CA ASN A 33 -16.13 -4.99 -15.76
C ASN A 33 -15.16 -5.93 -15.05
N SER A 34 -14.99 -7.15 -15.56
CA SER A 34 -14.00 -8.11 -15.04
C SER A 34 -12.58 -7.57 -15.18
N PHE A 35 -12.27 -6.93 -16.31
CA PHE A 35 -10.97 -6.31 -16.52
C PHE A 35 -10.68 -5.16 -15.56
N VAL A 36 -11.61 -4.21 -15.43
CA VAL A 36 -11.47 -3.06 -14.53
C VAL A 36 -11.33 -3.50 -13.08
N LEU A 37 -12.11 -4.49 -12.63
CA LEU A 37 -12.00 -5.00 -11.27
C LEU A 37 -10.63 -5.65 -11.01
N ASN A 38 -10.16 -6.52 -11.91
CA ASN A 38 -8.86 -7.17 -11.77
C ASN A 38 -7.71 -6.15 -11.77
N ALA A 39 -7.73 -5.21 -12.73
CA ALA A 39 -6.72 -4.15 -12.81
C ALA A 39 -6.72 -3.25 -11.56
N ALA A 40 -7.89 -2.94 -11.01
CA ALA A 40 -8.00 -2.16 -9.78
C ALA A 40 -7.43 -2.92 -8.57
N ILE A 41 -7.69 -4.21 -8.45
CA ILE A 41 -7.16 -5.06 -7.38
C ILE A 41 -5.63 -5.16 -7.48
N GLU A 42 -5.11 -5.46 -8.67
CA GLU A 42 -3.67 -5.55 -8.92
C GLU A 42 -2.98 -4.23 -8.56
N LYS A 43 -3.54 -3.11 -9.02
CA LYS A 43 -2.97 -1.80 -8.74
C LYS A 43 -3.03 -1.45 -7.26
N ALA A 44 -4.12 -1.80 -6.57
CA ALA A 44 -4.25 -1.58 -5.13
C ALA A 44 -3.18 -2.37 -4.35
N GLN A 45 -2.97 -3.65 -4.70
CA GLN A 45 -1.93 -4.47 -4.08
C GLN A 45 -0.54 -3.87 -4.29
N GLN A 46 -0.21 -3.46 -5.51
CA GLN A 46 1.08 -2.82 -5.81
C GLN A 46 1.30 -1.52 -5.02
N ILE A 47 0.26 -0.70 -4.84
CA ILE A 47 0.35 0.54 -4.07
C ILE A 47 0.55 0.23 -2.59
N ILE A 48 -0.24 -0.69 -2.03
CA ILE A 48 -0.13 -1.10 -0.63
C ILE A 48 1.26 -1.67 -0.34
N GLU A 49 1.74 -2.58 -1.20
CA GLU A 49 3.07 -3.16 -1.08
C GLU A 49 4.15 -2.08 -1.17
N ARG A 50 4.02 -1.13 -2.11
CA ARG A 50 4.98 -0.03 -2.26
C ARG A 50 5.05 0.87 -1.03
N GLU A 51 3.92 1.16 -0.39
CA GLU A 51 3.86 2.02 0.81
C GLU A 51 4.33 1.27 2.08
N GLN A 52 4.01 -0.03 2.20
CA GLN A 52 4.42 -0.84 3.34
C GLN A 52 5.89 -1.30 3.24
N ALA A 53 6.41 -1.44 2.02
CA ALA A 53 7.80 -1.76 1.80
C ALA A 53 8.66 -0.51 2.03
N LEU A 54 9.42 -0.52 3.11
CA LEU A 54 10.50 0.44 3.35
C LEU A 54 11.61 0.15 2.33
N LYS A 55 11.52 0.78 1.16
CA LYS A 55 12.58 0.71 0.14
C LYS A 55 13.77 1.54 0.61
N LEU A 56 14.59 0.91 1.43
CA LEU A 56 15.89 1.45 1.81
C LEU A 56 16.72 1.57 0.54
N ASN A 57 17.27 2.76 0.29
CA ASN A 57 18.36 2.85 -0.67
C ASN A 57 19.58 2.11 -0.09
N GLN A 58 20.61 1.86 -0.90
CA GLN A 58 21.76 1.06 -0.45
C GLN A 58 22.46 1.68 0.77
N ALA A 59 22.49 3.01 0.88
CA ALA A 59 23.07 3.70 2.03
C ALA A 59 22.21 3.53 3.29
N ASP A 60 20.89 3.64 3.16
CA ASP A 60 19.97 3.45 4.29
C ASP A 60 19.98 1.99 4.79
N ALA A 61 20.17 1.03 3.88
CA ALA A 61 20.29 -0.39 4.24
C ALA A 61 21.56 -0.68 5.04
N VAL A 62 22.69 -0.10 4.65
CA VAL A 62 23.95 -0.19 5.41
C VAL A 62 23.81 0.47 6.77
N LEU A 63 23.20 1.67 6.83
CA LEU A 63 22.96 2.38 8.08
C LEU A 63 22.05 1.58 9.04
N LEU A 64 21.00 0.96 8.51
CA LEU A 64 20.12 0.10 9.30
C LEU A 64 20.89 -1.12 9.83
N MET A 65 21.71 -1.76 9.00
CA MET A 65 22.48 -2.94 9.40
C MET A 65 23.51 -2.60 10.48
N GLU A 66 24.22 -1.48 10.33
CA GLU A 66 25.14 -0.97 11.36
C GLU A 66 24.41 -0.67 12.68
N ALA A 67 23.20 -0.10 12.63
CA ALA A 67 22.39 0.17 13.80
C ALA A 67 21.80 -1.08 14.47
N LEU A 68 21.56 -2.15 13.71
CA LEU A 68 21.12 -3.45 14.23
C LEU A 68 22.27 -4.21 14.89
N ASP A 69 23.46 -4.20 14.28
CA ASP A 69 24.66 -4.85 14.80
C ASP A 69 25.22 -4.11 16.03
N ASN A 70 25.10 -2.77 16.06
CA ASN A 70 25.52 -1.92 17.17
C ASN A 70 24.33 -1.09 17.70
N PRO A 71 23.45 -1.68 18.52
CA PRO A 71 22.29 -0.97 19.03
C PRO A 71 22.73 0.24 19.87
N ALA A 72 22.29 1.43 19.46
CA ALA A 72 22.62 2.67 20.16
C ALA A 72 21.95 2.72 21.55
N VAL A 73 22.67 3.26 22.53
CA VAL A 73 22.12 3.51 23.87
C VAL A 73 21.07 4.62 23.77
N ALA A 74 19.87 4.38 24.32
CA ALA A 74 18.78 5.35 24.34
C ALA A 74 19.26 6.70 24.94
N ASN A 75 19.08 7.77 24.17
CA ASN A 75 19.48 9.11 24.61
C ASN A 75 18.59 9.62 25.76
N ALA A 76 19.08 10.59 26.54
CA ALA A 76 18.38 11.10 27.72
C ALA A 76 16.97 11.64 27.41
N LYS A 77 16.75 12.21 26.22
CA LYS A 77 15.45 12.72 25.79
C LYS A 77 14.44 11.59 25.55
N LEU A 78 14.86 10.48 24.96
CA LEU A 78 14.01 9.31 24.74
C LEU A 78 13.62 8.62 26.05
N LYS A 79 14.56 8.53 27.01
CA LYS A 79 14.27 8.00 28.36
C LYS A 79 13.24 8.83 29.11
N LEU A 80 13.41 10.15 29.15
CA LEU A 80 12.44 11.06 29.77
C LEU A 80 11.06 11.00 29.08
N ALA A 81 11.03 10.80 27.75
CA ALA A 81 9.79 10.65 27.01
C ALA A 81 9.06 9.33 27.32
N SER A 82 9.79 8.21 27.46
CA SER A 82 9.18 6.92 27.86
C SER A 82 8.64 6.98 29.28
N GLU A 83 9.41 7.52 30.23
CA GLU A 83 8.99 7.70 31.62
C GLU A 83 7.70 8.54 31.72
N ARG A 84 7.60 9.63 30.93
CA ARG A 84 6.39 10.46 30.87
C ARG A 84 5.19 9.74 30.25
N TYR A 85 5.41 8.85 29.30
CA TYR A 85 4.34 8.06 28.68
C TYR A 85 3.79 7.01 29.65
N GLU A 86 4.69 6.30 30.35
CA GLU A 86 4.29 5.32 31.38
C GLU A 86 3.56 6.00 32.54
N SER A 87 4.03 7.17 33.00
CA SER A 87 3.36 7.94 34.06
C SER A 87 2.00 8.53 33.65
N LYS A 88 1.69 8.58 32.35
CA LYS A 88 0.41 9.07 31.80
C LYS A 88 -0.62 7.97 31.58
N THR A 89 -0.22 6.70 31.64
CA THR A 89 -1.09 5.54 31.37
C THR A 89 -1.63 4.94 32.69
N GLN A 90 -1.72 5.74 33.75
CA GLN A 90 -2.24 5.35 35.07
C GLN A 90 -3.41 6.23 35.49
#